data_AF-A0A9D6BQK9-F1
#
_entry.id   AF-A0A9D6BQK9-F1
#
_cell.length_a   1.000
_cell.length_b   1.000
_cell.length_c   1.000
_cell.angle_alpha   90.00
_cell.angle_beta   90.00
_cell.angle_gamma   90.00
#
_symmetry.space_group_name_H-M   'P 1'
#
loop_
_entity.id
_entity.type
_entity.pdbx_description
1 polymer ?
#
loop_
_entity_poly.entity_id
_entity_poly.type
_entity_poly.pdbx_seq_one_letter_code
_entity_poly.pdbx_strand_id
1 'polypeptide(L)'
;MPSAAFVFGLKMLHWPCYFRFLANLNKPIAAQDLVLSQIVTCLSNTKYGLLFNINRRDPYPELIQKLPLVSYEKLKHWILRQQNSLSDLLVNESVIRYELIKDNSIVPYTKSLIRSFYQSFSIQLVSTPQEELDLDGCLNYYRSYCSGGTSSFPFQAAPYFVEGPLFVKIKGSPGLLPLVSEVFFEFQSASKSILRLHEVCEGDTYELVITQKSGLYRYRTGIRVRVGALFRKTPTFEVLEC
;
A
#
# COMPACT_ATOMS: atom_id res chain seq x y z
N MET A 1 -7.42 13.72 -29.03
CA MET A 1 -7.01 14.04 -27.65
C MET A 1 -8.25 14.41 -26.84
N PRO A 2 -8.37 13.93 -25.59
CA PRO A 2 -9.49 14.30 -24.72
C PRO A 2 -9.53 15.82 -24.49
N SER A 3 -10.72 16.42 -24.42
CA SER A 3 -10.84 17.85 -24.17
C SER A 3 -10.44 18.21 -22.74
N ALA A 4 -10.01 19.45 -22.50
CA ALA A 4 -9.72 19.93 -21.14
C ALA A 4 -10.92 19.78 -20.19
N ALA A 5 -12.14 19.99 -20.70
CA ALA A 5 -13.38 19.77 -19.95
C ALA A 5 -13.56 18.30 -19.53
N PHE A 6 -13.20 17.35 -20.41
CA PHE A 6 -13.26 15.92 -20.09
C PHE A 6 -12.25 15.54 -19.00
N VAL A 7 -10.99 15.99 -19.11
CA VAL A 7 -9.96 15.75 -18.10
C VAL A 7 -10.36 16.35 -16.75
N PHE A 8 -10.89 17.57 -16.77
CA PHE A 8 -11.44 18.23 -15.58
C PHE A 8 -12.56 17.40 -14.95
N GLY A 9 -13.54 16.94 -15.74
CA GLY A 9 -14.63 16.09 -15.25
C GLY A 9 -14.13 14.79 -14.61
N LEU A 10 -13.13 14.15 -15.22
CA LEU A 10 -12.50 12.95 -14.66
C LEU A 10 -11.81 13.27 -13.32
N LYS A 11 -11.03 14.34 -13.23
CA LYS A 11 -10.41 14.75 -11.95
C LYS A 11 -11.45 15.05 -10.87
N MET A 12 -12.58 15.68 -11.22
CA MET A 12 -13.67 15.96 -10.29
C MET A 12 -14.31 14.68 -9.74
N LEU A 13 -14.44 13.63 -10.56
CA LEU A 13 -14.93 12.32 -10.12
C LEU A 13 -14.03 11.70 -9.03
N HIS A 14 -12.71 11.88 -9.15
CA HIS A 14 -11.72 11.33 -8.22
C HIS A 14 -11.39 12.29 -7.05
N TRP A 15 -11.89 13.53 -7.08
CA TRP A 15 -11.64 14.54 -6.06
C TRP A 15 -11.97 14.10 -4.63
N PRO A 16 -13.09 13.41 -4.33
CA PRO A 16 -13.38 12.95 -2.98
C PRO A 16 -12.32 11.98 -2.43
N CYS A 17 -11.73 11.13 -3.27
CA CYS A 17 -10.65 10.23 -2.89
C CYS A 17 -9.39 11.02 -2.51
N TYR A 18 -9.02 11.99 -3.34
CA TYR A 18 -7.89 12.89 -3.09
C TYR A 18 -8.07 13.72 -1.82
N PHE A 19 -9.26 14.30 -1.63
CA PHE A 19 -9.57 15.10 -0.45
C PHE A 19 -9.50 14.27 0.84
N ARG A 20 -10.05 13.05 0.83
CA ARG A 20 -9.94 12.13 1.98
C ARG A 20 -8.49 11.76 2.28
N PHE A 21 -7.68 11.53 1.25
CA PHE A 21 -6.25 11.30 1.42
C PHE A 21 -5.57 12.49 2.12
N LEU A 22 -5.80 13.72 1.65
CA LEU A 22 -5.29 14.93 2.29
C LEU A 22 -5.78 15.10 3.75
N ALA A 23 -7.01 14.71 4.05
CA ALA A 23 -7.54 14.72 5.41
C ALA A 23 -6.83 13.70 6.32
N ASN A 24 -6.55 12.50 5.80
CA ASN A 24 -5.81 11.47 6.52
C ASN A 24 -4.35 11.88 6.80
N LEU A 25 -3.72 12.67 5.91
CA LEU A 25 -2.40 13.26 6.16
C LEU A 25 -2.37 14.30 7.29
N ASN A 26 -3.52 14.81 7.74
CA ASN A 26 -3.60 15.62 8.95
C ASN A 26 -3.77 14.77 10.22
N LYS A 27 -4.07 13.48 10.09
CA LYS A 27 -4.35 12.56 11.20
C LYS A 27 -3.71 11.18 10.93
N PRO A 28 -2.38 11.10 10.68
CA PRO A 28 -1.75 9.87 10.21
C PRO A 28 -1.85 8.72 11.21
N ILE A 29 -1.78 9.00 12.51
CA ILE A 29 -1.92 7.97 13.56
C ILE A 29 -3.29 7.31 13.47
N ALA A 30 -4.36 8.11 13.45
CA ALA A 30 -5.72 7.60 13.33
C ALA A 30 -5.97 6.87 12.00
N ALA A 31 -5.37 7.34 10.89
CA ALA A 31 -5.46 6.65 9.61
C ALA A 31 -4.76 5.27 9.65
N GLN A 32 -3.58 5.20 10.27
CA GLN A 32 -2.83 3.95 10.45
C GLN A 32 -3.53 2.96 11.40
N ASP A 33 -4.12 3.44 12.49
CA ASP A 33 -4.91 2.59 13.39
C ASP A 33 -6.15 2.02 12.68
N LEU A 34 -6.83 2.84 11.86
CA LEU A 34 -8.01 2.43 11.12
C LEU A 34 -7.67 1.36 10.07
N VAL A 35 -6.63 1.57 9.25
CA VAL A 35 -6.24 0.58 8.24
C VAL A 35 -5.72 -0.71 8.89
N LEU A 36 -4.99 -0.60 10.00
CA LEU A 36 -4.54 -1.77 10.76
C LEU A 36 -5.73 -2.59 11.26
N SER A 37 -6.74 -1.95 11.85
CA SER A 37 -7.95 -2.64 12.34
C SER A 37 -8.69 -3.37 11.22
N GLN A 38 -8.79 -2.76 10.03
CA GLN A 38 -9.36 -3.40 8.84
C GLN A 38 -8.56 -4.65 8.44
N ILE A 39 -7.23 -4.52 8.38
CA ILE A 39 -6.36 -5.65 8.00
C ILE A 39 -6.41 -6.77 9.04
N VAL A 40 -6.35 -6.44 10.34
CA VAL A 40 -6.43 -7.41 11.44
C VAL A 40 -7.76 -8.16 11.43
N THR A 41 -8.87 -7.47 11.12
CA THR A 41 -10.18 -8.10 10.94
C THR A 41 -10.16 -9.13 9.82
N CYS A 42 -9.53 -8.84 8.68
CA CYS A 42 -9.39 -9.80 7.59
C CYS A 42 -8.44 -10.95 7.98
N LEU A 43 -7.28 -10.63 8.55
CA LEU A 43 -6.24 -11.58 8.98
C LEU A 43 -6.78 -12.59 10.00
N SER A 44 -7.57 -12.17 10.99
CA SER A 44 -8.11 -13.05 12.03
C SER A 44 -9.01 -14.18 11.50
N ASN A 45 -9.48 -14.05 10.25
CA ASN A 45 -10.33 -15.02 9.58
C ASN A 45 -9.55 -15.94 8.61
N THR A 46 -8.22 -15.85 8.59
CA THR A 46 -7.35 -16.70 7.76
C THR A 46 -6.72 -17.81 8.60
N LYS A 47 -6.34 -18.93 7.98
CA LYS A 47 -5.57 -19.98 8.70
C LYS A 47 -4.23 -19.45 9.23
N TYR A 48 -3.62 -18.49 8.53
CA TYR A 48 -2.41 -17.80 8.97
C TYR A 48 -2.64 -16.98 10.25
N GLY A 49 -3.73 -16.20 10.32
CA GLY A 49 -4.09 -15.46 11.52
C GLY A 49 -4.47 -16.37 12.70
N LEU A 50 -5.19 -17.45 12.43
CA LEU A 50 -5.53 -18.45 13.45
C LEU A 50 -4.28 -19.12 14.04
N LEU A 51 -3.26 -19.40 13.23
CA LEU A 51 -1.98 -19.96 13.70
C LEU A 51 -1.32 -19.10 14.78
N PHE A 52 -1.48 -17.77 14.71
CA PHE A 52 -0.92 -16.82 15.67
C PHE A 52 -1.95 -16.32 16.70
N ASN A 53 -3.13 -16.94 16.79
CA ASN A 53 -4.21 -16.52 17.71
C ASN A 53 -4.59 -15.03 17.56
N ILE A 54 -4.61 -14.53 16.31
CA ILE A 54 -5.00 -13.16 16.01
C ILE A 54 -6.51 -13.00 16.20
N ASN A 55 -6.93 -12.04 17.03
CA ASN A 55 -8.33 -11.65 17.13
C ASN A 55 -8.61 -10.41 16.31
N ARG A 56 -9.84 -10.31 15.80
CA ARG A 56 -10.34 -9.17 15.00
C ARG A 56 -10.19 -7.77 15.64
N ARG A 57 -9.97 -7.71 16.96
CA ARG A 57 -9.83 -6.46 17.75
C ARG A 57 -8.46 -6.30 18.40
N ASP A 58 -7.49 -7.14 18.06
CA ASP A 58 -6.14 -7.03 18.61
C ASP A 58 -5.58 -5.62 18.27
N PRO A 59 -5.26 -4.80 19.28
CA PRO A 59 -4.60 -3.52 19.04
C PRO A 59 -3.15 -3.75 18.64
N TYR A 60 -2.48 -2.69 18.14
CA TYR A 60 -1.10 -2.78 17.69
C TYR A 60 -0.14 -3.46 18.70
N PRO A 61 -0.14 -3.13 20.01
CA PRO A 61 0.78 -3.77 20.97
C PRO A 61 0.59 -5.29 21.11
N GLU A 62 -0.65 -5.78 21.03
CA GLU A 62 -0.91 -7.22 21.07
C GLU A 62 -0.55 -7.90 19.75
N LEU A 63 -0.87 -7.23 18.63
CA LEU A 63 -0.55 -7.73 17.30
C LEU A 63 0.95 -8.01 17.15
N ILE A 64 1.81 -7.10 17.61
CA ILE A 64 3.26 -7.27 17.47
C ILE A 64 3.86 -8.36 18.37
N GLN A 65 3.15 -8.76 19.44
CA GLN A 65 3.54 -9.88 20.29
C GLN A 65 3.18 -11.22 19.64
N LYS A 66 2.05 -11.27 18.91
CA LYS A 66 1.52 -12.48 18.29
C LYS A 66 2.09 -12.74 16.90
N LEU A 67 2.15 -11.69 16.07
CA LEU A 67 2.48 -11.80 14.66
C LEU A 67 3.97 -11.53 14.43
N PRO A 68 4.76 -12.49 13.93
CA PRO A 68 6.20 -12.31 13.75
C PRO A 68 6.55 -11.35 12.60
N LEU A 69 7.68 -10.67 12.72
CA LEU A 69 8.27 -9.91 11.61
C LEU A 69 8.97 -10.86 10.63
N VAL A 70 8.48 -10.94 9.39
CA VAL A 70 8.84 -11.98 8.42
C VAL A 70 9.46 -11.43 7.13
N SER A 71 10.23 -12.27 6.43
CA SER A 71 10.66 -12.04 5.05
C SER A 71 9.71 -12.72 4.06
N TYR A 72 9.88 -12.44 2.77
CA TYR A 72 9.02 -13.00 1.72
C TYR A 72 9.06 -14.54 1.73
N GLU A 73 10.23 -15.14 1.89
CA GLU A 73 10.40 -16.61 1.92
C GLU A 73 9.54 -17.29 3.00
N LYS A 74 9.27 -16.60 4.12
CA LYS A 74 8.38 -17.12 5.17
C LYS A 74 6.90 -17.02 4.79
N LEU A 75 6.51 -16.12 3.90
CA LEU A 75 5.14 -16.02 3.38
C LEU A 75 4.94 -16.83 2.10
N LYS A 76 5.99 -17.04 1.30
CA LYS A 76 5.98 -17.75 0.02
C LYS A 76 5.27 -19.09 0.07
N HIS A 77 5.54 -19.90 1.09
CA HIS A 77 4.88 -21.20 1.24
C HIS A 77 3.38 -21.09 1.49
N TRP A 78 2.91 -20.04 2.18
CA TRP A 78 1.48 -19.76 2.34
C TRP A 78 0.85 -19.28 1.03
N ILE A 79 1.54 -18.43 0.28
CA ILE A 79 1.08 -17.93 -1.03
C ILE A 79 0.95 -19.09 -2.03
N LEU A 80 1.95 -19.97 -2.12
CA LEU A 80 1.91 -21.13 -3.00
C LEU A 80 0.80 -22.13 -2.62
N ARG A 81 0.54 -22.32 -1.32
CA ARG A 81 -0.60 -23.14 -0.88
C ARG A 81 -1.93 -22.47 -1.19
N GLN A 82 -2.02 -21.15 -1.07
CA GLN A 82 -3.23 -20.37 -1.43
C GLN A 82 -3.54 -20.53 -2.92
N GLN A 83 -2.53 -20.55 -3.79
CA GLN A 83 -2.70 -20.74 -5.23
C GLN A 83 -3.31 -22.10 -5.58
N ASN A 84 -3.02 -23.14 -4.79
CA ASN A 84 -3.50 -24.50 -5.00
C ASN A 84 -4.72 -24.85 -4.12
N SER A 85 -5.35 -23.86 -3.48
CA SER A 85 -6.45 -24.08 -2.54
C SER A 85 -7.58 -23.07 -2.74
N LEU A 86 -8.82 -23.54 -2.55
CA LEU A 86 -9.99 -22.67 -2.46
C LEU A 86 -10.23 -22.15 -1.03
N SER A 87 -9.31 -22.40 -0.09
CA SER A 87 -9.47 -21.99 1.33
C SER A 87 -8.76 -20.69 1.66
N ASP A 88 -9.30 -19.96 2.64
CA ASP A 88 -8.74 -18.70 3.16
C ASP A 88 -7.48 -18.97 4.01
N LEU A 89 -6.38 -19.30 3.36
CA LEU A 89 -5.12 -19.66 4.02
C LEU A 89 -4.37 -18.44 4.50
N LEU A 90 -3.98 -17.58 3.57
CA LEU A 90 -3.23 -16.36 3.82
C LEU A 90 -4.11 -15.13 3.62
N VAL A 91 -5.10 -15.20 2.74
CA VAL A 91 -5.97 -14.08 2.42
C VAL A 91 -7.41 -14.53 2.57
N ASN A 92 -8.24 -13.70 3.20
CA ASN A 92 -9.69 -13.92 3.36
C ASN A 92 -10.47 -13.16 2.27
N GLU A 93 -10.12 -13.42 1.02
CA GLU A 93 -10.86 -13.02 -0.17
C GLU A 93 -10.32 -13.78 -1.39
N SER A 94 -11.14 -13.91 -2.43
CA SER A 94 -10.73 -14.57 -3.66
C SER A 94 -9.57 -13.83 -4.34
N VAL A 95 -8.52 -14.58 -4.65
CA VAL A 95 -7.37 -14.09 -5.42
C VAL A 95 -7.78 -14.04 -6.89
N ILE A 96 -7.66 -12.86 -7.51
CA ILE A 96 -8.00 -12.64 -8.92
C ILE A 96 -6.86 -13.14 -9.82
N ARG A 97 -5.62 -12.88 -9.41
CA ARG A 97 -4.41 -13.31 -10.12
C ARG A 97 -3.19 -13.29 -9.19
N TYR A 98 -2.09 -13.86 -9.66
CA TYR A 98 -0.79 -13.79 -9.01
C TYR A 98 0.16 -12.99 -9.91
N GLU A 99 0.80 -11.97 -9.36
CA GLU A 99 1.77 -11.14 -10.08
C GLU A 99 3.19 -11.50 -9.64
N LEU A 100 4.11 -11.58 -10.60
CA LEU A 100 5.52 -11.78 -10.32
C LEU A 100 6.13 -10.48 -9.80
N ILE A 101 6.90 -10.61 -8.72
CA ILE A 101 7.74 -9.54 -8.17
C ILE A 101 9.22 -9.91 -8.39
N LYS A 102 10.14 -9.06 -7.92
CA LYS A 102 11.58 -9.30 -7.99
C LYS A 102 11.93 -10.71 -7.45
N ASP A 103 12.94 -11.33 -8.04
CA ASP A 103 13.46 -12.65 -7.64
C ASP A 103 12.46 -13.81 -7.80
N ASN A 104 11.59 -13.75 -8.82
CA ASN A 104 10.57 -14.77 -9.12
C ASN A 104 9.60 -15.04 -7.95
N SER A 105 9.48 -14.08 -7.05
CA SER A 105 8.49 -14.10 -5.99
C SER A 105 7.12 -13.75 -6.56
N ILE A 106 6.02 -14.14 -5.91
CA ILE A 106 4.65 -13.94 -6.38
C ILE A 106 3.80 -13.27 -5.29
N VAL A 107 2.93 -12.36 -5.69
CA VAL A 107 1.99 -11.70 -4.75
C VAL A 107 0.56 -11.97 -5.20
N PRO A 108 -0.33 -12.39 -4.30
CA PRO A 108 -1.75 -12.53 -4.62
C PRO A 108 -2.37 -11.15 -4.85
N TYR A 109 -3.00 -10.95 -6.00
CA TYR A 109 -3.78 -9.76 -6.32
C TYR A 109 -5.26 -10.04 -6.10
N THR A 110 -5.81 -9.35 -5.11
CA THR A 110 -7.21 -9.51 -4.70
C THR A 110 -8.01 -8.25 -4.99
N LYS A 111 -9.33 -8.28 -4.76
CA LYS A 111 -10.19 -7.10 -4.96
C LYS A 111 -9.73 -5.95 -4.06
N SER A 112 -9.36 -6.23 -2.81
CA SER A 112 -8.88 -5.17 -1.89
C SER A 112 -7.54 -4.58 -2.30
N LEU A 113 -6.62 -5.39 -2.81
CA LEU A 113 -5.33 -4.87 -3.30
C LEU A 113 -5.50 -4.01 -4.55
N ILE A 114 -6.29 -4.49 -5.52
CA ILE A 114 -6.57 -3.75 -6.76
C ILE A 114 -7.28 -2.43 -6.45
N ARG A 115 -8.20 -2.42 -5.49
CA ARG A 115 -8.82 -1.19 -4.99
C ARG A 115 -7.79 -0.22 -4.40
N SER A 116 -6.79 -0.72 -3.67
CA SER A 116 -5.72 0.10 -3.11
C SER A 116 -4.90 0.77 -4.22
N PHE A 117 -4.56 0.01 -5.28
CA PHE A 117 -3.88 0.57 -6.46
C PHE A 117 -4.73 1.63 -7.16
N TYR A 118 -6.04 1.39 -7.28
CA TYR A 118 -6.97 2.37 -7.85
C TYR A 118 -7.09 3.64 -7.01
N GLN A 119 -7.00 3.54 -5.68
CA GLN A 119 -6.94 4.70 -4.80
C GLN A 119 -5.65 5.50 -5.00
N SER A 120 -4.51 4.83 -5.17
CA SER A 120 -3.24 5.46 -5.57
C SER A 120 -3.37 6.21 -6.90
N PHE A 121 -3.91 5.53 -7.93
CA PHE A 121 -4.21 6.11 -9.24
C PHE A 121 -5.08 7.36 -9.11
N SER A 122 -6.16 7.29 -8.32
CA SER A 122 -7.10 8.40 -8.12
C SER A 122 -6.42 9.63 -7.52
N ILE A 123 -5.52 9.42 -6.55
CA ILE A 123 -4.78 10.50 -5.90
C ILE A 123 -3.83 11.16 -6.89
N GLN A 124 -3.06 10.35 -7.63
CA GLN A 124 -2.09 10.85 -8.60
C GLN A 124 -2.77 11.59 -9.75
N LEU A 125 -3.85 11.01 -10.31
CA LEU A 125 -4.64 11.63 -11.38
C LEU A 125 -5.14 13.03 -11.02
N VAL A 126 -5.63 13.21 -9.79
CA VAL A 126 -6.10 14.52 -9.32
C VAL A 126 -4.93 15.48 -9.10
N SER A 127 -3.82 14.98 -8.55
CA SER A 127 -2.70 15.82 -8.13
C SER A 127 -1.75 16.25 -9.25
N THR A 128 -1.69 15.49 -10.34
CA THR A 128 -0.75 15.74 -11.45
C THR A 128 -1.33 16.78 -12.41
N PRO A 129 -0.58 17.84 -12.80
CA PRO A 129 -0.98 18.79 -13.82
C PRO A 129 -1.38 18.11 -15.13
N GLN A 130 -2.32 18.69 -15.88
CA GLN A 130 -2.84 18.04 -17.09
C GLN A 130 -1.75 17.84 -18.15
N GLU A 131 -0.80 18.75 -18.21
CA GLU A 131 0.32 18.76 -19.15
C GLU A 131 1.32 17.63 -18.89
N GLU A 132 1.33 17.09 -17.67
CA GLU A 132 2.22 16.00 -17.23
C GLU A 132 1.52 14.63 -17.26
N LEU A 133 0.22 14.56 -17.59
CA LEU A 133 -0.55 13.33 -17.60
C LEU A 133 -0.41 12.57 -18.92
N ASP A 134 0.03 11.31 -18.86
CA ASP A 134 -0.30 10.32 -19.89
C ASP A 134 -1.80 9.98 -19.81
N LEU A 135 -2.62 10.77 -20.52
CA LEU A 135 -4.07 10.63 -20.51
C LEU A 135 -4.54 9.31 -21.11
N ASP A 136 -3.88 8.81 -22.15
CA ASP A 136 -4.26 7.56 -22.79
C ASP A 136 -3.96 6.38 -21.86
N GLY A 137 -2.79 6.38 -21.20
CA GLY A 137 -2.48 5.45 -20.12
C GLY A 137 -3.49 5.50 -18.98
N CYS A 138 -3.85 6.70 -18.52
CA CYS A 138 -4.84 6.88 -17.45
C CYS A 138 -6.23 6.32 -17.82
N LEU A 139 -6.70 6.56 -19.04
CA LEU A 139 -7.98 6.05 -19.52
C LEU A 139 -7.97 4.55 -19.72
N ASN A 140 -6.87 4.00 -20.24
CA ASN A 140 -6.69 2.55 -20.36
C ASN A 140 -6.67 1.88 -18.99
N TYR A 141 -6.00 2.48 -18.00
CA TYR A 141 -6.03 2.01 -16.62
C TYR A 141 -7.43 2.02 -16.01
N TYR A 142 -8.14 3.15 -16.13
CA TYR A 142 -9.50 3.27 -15.63
C TYR A 142 -10.46 2.25 -16.27
N ARG A 143 -10.39 2.09 -17.60
CA ARG A 143 -11.22 1.10 -18.32
C ARG A 143 -10.91 -0.32 -17.90
N SER A 144 -9.62 -0.66 -17.78
CA SER A 144 -9.18 -1.98 -17.32
C SER A 144 -9.69 -2.27 -15.92
N TYR A 145 -9.56 -1.32 -14.98
CA TYR A 145 -10.11 -1.47 -13.63
C TYR A 145 -11.62 -1.74 -13.65
N CYS A 146 -12.39 -0.96 -14.43
CA CYS A 146 -13.84 -1.13 -14.55
C CYS A 146 -14.24 -2.49 -15.16
N SER A 147 -13.40 -3.09 -16.00
CA SER A 147 -13.62 -4.41 -16.60
C SER A 147 -12.96 -5.56 -15.82
N GLY A 148 -12.35 -5.30 -14.66
CA GLY A 148 -11.63 -6.30 -13.87
C GLY A 148 -10.26 -6.71 -14.44
N GLY A 149 -9.73 -5.95 -15.40
CA GLY A 149 -8.46 -6.17 -16.07
C GLY A 149 -7.22 -5.73 -15.29
N THR A 150 -6.07 -5.87 -15.96
CA THR A 150 -4.72 -5.87 -15.36
C THR A 150 -3.76 -4.92 -16.08
N SER A 151 -4.25 -3.81 -16.63
CA SER A 151 -3.37 -2.91 -17.36
C SER A 151 -2.27 -2.33 -16.48
N SER A 152 -1.16 -1.93 -17.12
CA SER A 152 -0.03 -1.31 -16.45
C SER A 152 -0.45 0.00 -15.78
N PHE A 153 0.12 0.24 -14.60
CA PHE A 153 -0.10 1.48 -13.86
C PHE A 153 0.47 2.66 -14.68
N PRO A 154 -0.31 3.73 -14.94
CA PRO A 154 0.01 4.71 -15.98
C PRO A 154 0.90 5.86 -15.50
N PHE A 155 1.25 5.89 -14.22
CA PHE A 155 2.17 6.86 -13.67
C PHE A 155 3.57 6.25 -13.57
N GLN A 156 4.61 7.08 -13.72
CA GLN A 156 5.97 6.73 -13.28
C GLN A 156 5.92 6.49 -11.76
N ALA A 157 5.51 5.28 -11.38
CA ALA A 157 5.65 4.82 -10.03
C ALA A 157 7.15 4.83 -9.73
N ALA A 158 7.55 5.55 -8.68
CA ALA A 158 8.76 5.20 -7.94
C ALA A 158 8.80 3.66 -7.82
N PRO A 159 9.98 3.03 -8.02
CA PRO A 159 10.14 1.67 -8.52
C PRO A 159 9.06 0.71 -8.04
N TYR A 160 8.33 0.16 -9.01
CA TYR A 160 7.23 -0.78 -8.93
C TYR A 160 7.15 -1.57 -7.62
N PHE A 161 6.39 -1.06 -6.66
CA PHE A 161 5.95 -1.90 -5.54
C PHE A 161 4.80 -2.78 -6.03
N VAL A 162 5.14 -3.82 -6.80
CA VAL A 162 4.21 -4.92 -7.15
C VAL A 162 3.68 -5.57 -5.86
N GLU A 163 4.44 -5.45 -4.78
CA GLU A 163 4.03 -5.81 -3.43
C GLU A 163 2.83 -5.01 -2.93
N GLY A 164 2.58 -3.77 -3.39
CA GLY A 164 1.42 -2.95 -3.02
C GLY A 164 1.67 -1.45 -3.21
N PRO A 165 0.63 -0.60 -3.27
CA PRO A 165 0.82 0.84 -3.47
C PRO A 165 1.30 1.49 -2.17
N LEU A 166 2.62 1.73 -2.06
CA LEU A 166 3.23 2.24 -0.83
C LEU A 166 3.17 3.77 -0.74
N PHE A 167 3.58 4.45 -1.80
CA PHE A 167 3.74 5.90 -1.80
C PHE A 167 3.16 6.56 -3.04
N VAL A 168 2.84 7.84 -2.91
CA VAL A 168 2.46 8.74 -4.02
C VAL A 168 3.27 10.02 -3.96
N LYS A 169 3.60 10.57 -5.12
CA LYS A 169 4.09 11.95 -5.23
C LYS A 169 2.93 12.84 -5.63
N ILE A 170 2.70 13.92 -4.88
CA ILE A 170 1.74 14.96 -5.26
C ILE A 170 2.47 16.30 -5.40
N LYS A 171 1.94 17.19 -6.24
CA LYS A 171 2.52 18.54 -6.43
C LYS A 171 2.64 19.29 -5.10
N GLY A 172 3.81 19.86 -4.84
CA GLY A 172 4.11 20.61 -3.62
C GLY A 172 4.49 19.77 -2.40
N SER A 173 4.49 18.44 -2.49
CA SER A 173 5.06 17.60 -1.42
C SER A 173 6.60 17.60 -1.48
N PRO A 174 7.32 17.72 -0.34
CA PRO A 174 8.78 17.71 -0.32
C PRO A 174 9.36 16.33 -0.68
N GLY A 175 8.72 15.24 -0.26
CA GLY A 175 9.07 13.85 -0.60
C GLY A 175 7.88 13.04 -1.09
N LEU A 176 8.00 11.72 -1.07
CA LEU A 176 6.92 10.76 -1.32
C LEU A 176 6.01 10.66 -0.09
N LEU A 177 4.69 10.63 -0.30
CA LEU A 177 3.71 10.51 0.76
C LEU A 177 3.24 9.06 0.92
N PRO A 178 3.22 8.51 2.14
CA PRO A 178 2.72 7.17 2.38
C PRO A 178 1.20 7.11 2.15
N LEU A 179 0.72 6.00 1.57
CA LEU A 179 -0.70 5.71 1.43
C LEU A 179 -1.27 5.20 2.76
N VAL A 180 -1.37 6.12 3.73
CA VAL A 180 -1.70 5.84 5.15
C VAL A 180 -3.04 5.17 5.42
N SER A 181 -3.94 5.09 4.42
CA SER A 181 -5.23 4.39 4.50
C SER A 181 -5.27 3.06 3.76
N GLU A 182 -4.19 2.72 3.04
CA GLU A 182 -4.13 1.51 2.21
C GLU A 182 -3.17 0.47 2.76
N VAL A 183 -2.05 0.93 3.32
CA VAL A 183 -0.99 0.09 3.87
C VAL A 183 -0.68 0.56 5.29
N PHE A 184 -0.48 -0.39 6.20
CA PHE A 184 0.07 -0.12 7.52
C PHE A 184 1.59 -0.18 7.48
N PHE A 185 2.24 0.85 8.01
CA PHE A 185 3.68 1.07 7.93
C PHE A 185 4.34 0.90 9.29
N GLU A 186 5.40 0.11 9.28
CA GLU A 186 6.41 0.02 10.33
C GLU A 186 7.79 0.29 9.70
N PHE A 187 8.75 0.69 10.52
CA PHE A 187 10.07 1.13 10.10
C PHE A 187 11.11 0.48 10.99
N GLN A 188 11.99 -0.33 10.39
CA GLN A 188 13.07 -0.98 11.13
C GLN A 188 14.33 -0.11 11.06
N SER A 189 14.84 0.30 12.24
CA SER A 189 16.09 1.04 12.35
C SER A 189 17.31 0.13 12.14
N ALA A 190 18.49 0.74 11.99
CA ALA A 190 19.77 0.01 11.99
C ALA A 190 19.99 -0.81 13.27
N SER A 191 19.51 -0.32 14.43
CA SER A 191 19.54 -1.02 15.72
C SER A 191 18.46 -2.11 15.85
N LYS A 192 17.75 -2.43 14.76
CA LYS A 192 16.66 -3.42 14.69
C LYS A 192 15.42 -3.07 15.52
N SER A 193 15.32 -1.84 16.02
CA SER A 193 14.10 -1.33 16.65
C SER A 193 13.02 -1.13 15.60
N ILE A 194 11.76 -1.40 15.96
CA ILE A 194 10.61 -1.21 15.09
C ILE A 194 9.85 0.02 15.54
N LEU A 195 9.64 0.95 14.61
CA LEU A 195 8.97 2.22 14.82
C LEU A 195 7.70 2.31 13.96
N ARG A 196 6.69 2.98 14.47
CA ARG A 196 5.48 3.37 13.73
C ARG A 196 5.73 4.64 12.94
N LEU A 197 4.83 4.95 12.00
CA LEU A 197 4.91 6.11 11.12
C LEU A 197 5.15 7.46 11.82
N HIS A 198 4.65 7.67 13.03
CA HIS A 198 4.80 8.93 13.76
C HIS A 198 6.04 8.98 14.66
N GLU A 199 6.76 7.87 14.78
CA GLU A 199 7.93 7.71 15.65
C GLU A 199 9.24 7.88 14.87
N VAL A 200 9.19 7.91 13.53
CA VAL A 200 10.38 8.10 12.70
C VAL A 200 10.92 9.53 12.80
N CYS A 201 12.25 9.67 12.73
CA CYS A 201 12.93 10.96 12.80
C CYS A 201 13.36 11.45 11.42
N GLU A 202 13.20 12.75 11.15
CA GLU A 202 13.64 13.38 9.90
C GLU A 202 15.16 13.21 9.68
N GLY A 203 15.56 12.93 8.45
CA GLY A 203 16.95 12.66 8.06
C GLY A 203 17.40 11.21 8.26
N ASP A 204 16.77 10.48 9.17
CA ASP A 204 17.11 9.07 9.43
C ASP A 204 16.66 8.14 8.30
N THR A 205 17.31 6.98 8.23
CA THR A 205 17.03 5.93 7.26
C THR A 205 16.51 4.66 7.95
N TYR A 206 15.47 4.07 7.37
CA TYR A 206 14.81 2.88 7.89
C TYR A 206 14.58 1.85 6.78
N GLU A 207 14.60 0.57 7.12
CA GLU A 207 14.05 -0.48 6.27
C GLU A 207 12.53 -0.52 6.46
N LEU A 208 11.80 -0.58 5.36
CA LEU A 208 10.34 -0.54 5.37
C LEU A 208 9.77 -1.91 5.74
N VAL A 209 8.83 -1.89 6.67
CA VAL A 209 8.01 -3.04 7.04
C VAL A 209 6.56 -2.69 6.76
N ILE A 210 5.84 -3.59 6.08
CA ILE A 210 4.45 -3.34 5.71
C ILE A 210 3.53 -4.43 6.22
N THR A 211 2.30 -4.03 6.51
CA THR A 211 1.15 -4.93 6.59
C THR A 211 0.10 -4.41 5.63
N GLN A 212 -0.34 -5.24 4.68
CA GLN A 212 -1.31 -4.83 3.67
C GLN A 212 -2.47 -5.81 3.52
N LYS A 213 -3.47 -5.40 2.72
CA LYS A 213 -4.76 -6.07 2.58
C LYS A 213 -4.70 -7.45 1.89
N SER A 214 -3.56 -7.82 1.29
CA SER A 214 -3.41 -9.04 0.47
C SER A 214 -2.29 -9.96 0.95
N GLY A 215 -2.24 -10.25 2.25
CA GLY A 215 -1.43 -11.37 2.75
C GLY A 215 0.03 -11.07 3.06
N LEU A 216 0.58 -9.94 2.61
CA LEU A 216 1.89 -9.48 3.10
C LEU A 216 1.70 -8.81 4.47
N TYR A 217 1.69 -9.64 5.52
CA TYR A 217 1.53 -9.21 6.90
C TYR A 217 2.87 -9.11 7.62
N ARG A 218 3.13 -7.96 8.25
CA ARG A 218 4.38 -7.67 8.98
C ARG A 218 5.63 -8.10 8.23
N TYR A 219 5.67 -7.71 6.95
CA TYR A 219 6.62 -8.15 5.95
C TYR A 219 7.74 -7.12 5.77
N ARG A 220 9.00 -7.55 5.91
CA ARG A 220 10.20 -6.77 5.56
C ARG A 220 10.36 -6.75 4.05
N THR A 221 10.22 -5.57 3.45
CA THR A 221 10.26 -5.39 2.00
C THR A 221 11.68 -5.33 1.44
N GLY A 222 12.69 -5.10 2.29
CA GLY A 222 14.05 -4.79 1.86
C GLY A 222 14.23 -3.37 1.30
N ILE A 223 13.14 -2.61 1.16
CA ILE A 223 13.17 -1.23 0.68
C ILE A 223 13.71 -0.35 1.81
N ARG A 224 14.72 0.46 1.51
CA ARG A 224 15.20 1.49 2.44
C ARG A 224 14.62 2.84 2.07
N VAL A 225 14.20 3.59 3.08
CA VAL A 225 13.67 4.94 2.91
C VAL A 225 14.38 5.91 3.84
N ARG A 226 14.67 7.11 3.33
CA ARG A 226 15.08 8.26 4.14
C ARG A 226 13.85 9.10 4.46
N VAL A 227 13.72 9.50 5.72
CA VAL A 227 12.64 10.38 6.18
C VAL A 227 12.97 11.81 5.77
N GLY A 228 12.07 12.46 5.03
CA GLY A 228 12.14 13.88 4.72
C GLY A 228 11.24 14.72 5.60
N ALA A 229 11.09 15.99 5.25
CA ALA A 229 10.24 16.93 5.97
C ALA A 229 8.78 16.46 6.07
N LEU A 230 8.07 17.01 7.06
CA LEU A 230 6.63 16.81 7.19
C LEU A 230 5.89 17.49 6.03
N PHE A 231 4.88 16.81 5.52
CA PHE A 231 3.80 17.42 4.74
C PHE A 231 2.51 17.28 5.53
N ARG A 232 1.90 18.41 5.90
CA ARG A 232 0.85 18.46 6.92
C ARG A 232 1.39 17.89 8.24
N LYS A 233 0.84 16.76 8.73
CA LYS A 233 1.31 16.09 9.95
C LYS A 233 1.96 14.74 9.67
N THR A 234 2.25 14.43 8.41
CA THR A 234 2.78 13.12 7.98
C THR A 234 4.20 13.29 7.43
N PRO A 235 5.16 12.43 7.83
CA PRO A 235 6.48 12.43 7.23
C PRO A 235 6.42 12.04 5.76
N THR A 236 7.28 12.67 4.97
CA THR A 236 7.54 12.26 3.59
C THR A 236 8.78 11.37 3.52
N PHE A 237 8.94 10.66 2.40
CA PHE A 237 10.02 9.69 2.22
C PHE A 237 10.74 9.86 0.89
N GLU A 238 12.00 9.47 0.88
CA GLU A 238 12.80 9.22 -0.32
C GLU A 238 13.15 7.74 -0.33
N VAL A 239 12.91 7.04 -1.44
CA VAL A 239 13.32 5.63 -1.58
C VAL A 239 14.79 5.61 -1.95
N LEU A 240 15.59 4.90 -1.16
CA LEU A 240 17.00 4.68 -1.42
C LEU A 240 17.12 3.38 -2.25
N GLU A 241 17.88 3.43 -3.35
CA GLU A 241 17.98 2.32 -4.31
C GLU A 241 18.24 0.95 -3.63
N CYS A 242 17.54 -0.07 -4.15
CA CYS A 242 17.56 -1.46 -3.71
C CYS A 242 18.75 -2.24 -4.26
#